data_AF-A0A6G0YCS2-F1
#
_entry.id   AF-A0A6G0YCS2-F1
#
_cell.length_a   1.000
_cell.length_b   1.000
_cell.length_c   1.000
_cell.angle_alpha   90.00
_cell.angle_beta   90.00
_cell.angle_gamma   90.00
#
_symmetry.space_group_name_H-M   'P 1'
#
loop_
_entity.id
_entity.type
_entity.pdbx_description
1 polymer ?
#
loop_
_entity_poly.entity_id
_entity_poly.type
_entity_poly.pdbx_seq_one_letter_code
_entity_poly.pdbx_strand_id
1 'polypeptide(L)'
;MDGIVEHVYAKPSIPPVIAITEVGHLNSSTLLDCGMAIENTSNRPVLKIFNQHGGTVEEEDPSRKENGKKYLILRNKKTNKVLVYGTKVTYLKKPDYFKMKTFEDQSLIDKNQELSSVFGTKKSSRISKSKVNNAVSVSANVFDNISFSSDVMQSSFSQTNEFLVYLPLGCNRFSNKLETVYPVSTLLLENEVDLMTDYAKEVISMLPISSDNEDLSKFFITNLNRLSHKTIQNICLLTFADGLIELLKLKSTDLNYRNLEVYPNSEVINDKVLDNFVEYSVTGRDLTSKMKDKSVCHIIIIMMLINMYSFDLSWISSFLPTSSQKRFPLLMKVVGASIVKDDPTKYTLKMPLASLPTFQKLSKKKR
;
A
#
# COMPACT_ATOMS: atom_id res chain seq x y z
N MET A 1 47.92 18.85 19.36
CA MET A 1 48.41 19.17 18.00
C MET A 1 47.40 20.12 17.39
N ASP A 2 47.77 21.38 17.29
CA ASP A 2 46.88 22.44 16.81
C ASP A 2 46.78 22.37 15.28
N GLY A 3 45.55 22.39 14.76
CA GLY A 3 45.30 22.34 13.32
C GLY A 3 45.62 23.69 12.69
N ILE A 4 46.31 23.67 11.54
CA ILE A 4 46.60 24.89 10.78
C ILE A 4 45.43 25.12 9.82
N VAL A 5 44.72 26.24 10.00
CA VAL A 5 43.63 26.66 9.11
C VAL A 5 44.25 27.17 7.81
N GLU A 6 43.94 26.49 6.70
CA GLU A 6 44.53 26.82 5.40
C GLU A 6 43.70 27.88 4.67
N HIS A 7 42.37 27.72 4.65
CA HIS A 7 41.47 28.70 4.03
C HIS A 7 40.11 28.76 4.75
N VAL A 8 39.57 29.99 4.85
CA VAL A 8 38.23 30.28 5.39
C VAL A 8 37.37 30.86 4.27
N TYR A 9 36.38 30.08 3.82
CA TYR A 9 35.39 30.50 2.84
C TYR A 9 34.16 31.05 3.56
N ALA A 10 34.24 32.33 3.96
CA ALA A 10 33.15 32.99 4.68
C ALA A 10 31.92 33.28 3.80
N LYS A 11 32.10 33.40 2.48
CA LYS A 11 31.05 33.62 1.48
C LYS A 11 31.42 32.95 0.14
N PRO A 12 31.32 31.62 0.03
CA PRO A 12 31.42 30.95 -1.27
C PRO A 12 30.28 31.42 -2.19
N SER A 13 30.51 31.40 -3.52
CA SER A 13 29.49 31.78 -4.52
C SER A 13 28.22 30.93 -4.42
N ILE A 14 28.35 29.68 -3.98
CA ILE A 14 27.25 28.78 -3.60
C ILE A 14 27.67 28.12 -2.27
N PRO A 15 27.11 28.51 -1.12
CA PRO A 15 27.45 27.87 0.15
C PRO A 15 26.89 26.46 0.24
N PRO A 16 27.63 25.50 0.83
CA PRO A 16 27.07 24.20 1.13
C PRO A 16 25.87 24.37 2.07
N VAL A 17 24.82 23.58 1.85
CA VAL A 17 23.62 23.54 2.69
C VAL A 17 23.56 22.17 3.35
N ILE A 18 23.36 22.15 4.66
CA ILE A 18 23.16 20.93 5.44
C ILE A 18 21.66 20.77 5.68
N ALA A 19 21.06 19.76 5.06
CA ALA A 19 19.66 19.42 5.26
C ALA A 19 19.53 18.36 6.37
N ILE A 20 18.67 18.62 7.35
CA ILE A 20 18.36 17.69 8.44
C ILE A 20 16.95 17.14 8.20
N THR A 21 16.85 15.84 8.02
CA THR A 21 15.59 15.10 7.85
C THR A 21 15.07 14.61 9.20
N GLU A 22 13.75 14.52 9.39
CA GLU A 22 13.17 13.97 10.63
C GLU A 22 13.35 12.44 10.74
N VAL A 23 13.61 11.76 9.62
CA VAL A 23 13.88 10.33 9.57
C VAL A 23 15.39 10.11 9.59
N GLY A 24 15.90 9.44 10.62
CA GLY A 24 17.33 9.14 10.79
C GLY A 24 17.92 8.17 9.76
N HIS A 25 17.15 7.71 8.77
CA HIS A 25 17.58 6.87 7.66
C HIS A 25 16.81 7.26 6.39
N LEU A 26 17.54 7.67 5.35
CA LEU A 26 17.05 7.58 3.98
C LEU A 26 17.10 6.09 3.60
N ASN A 27 15.97 5.52 3.17
CA ASN A 27 15.94 4.15 2.67
C ASN A 27 16.91 4.05 1.49
N SER A 28 17.98 3.26 1.63
CA SER A 28 19.09 3.16 0.68
C SER A 28 18.73 2.54 -0.68
N SER A 29 17.46 2.24 -0.92
CA SER A 29 16.98 1.53 -2.11
C SER A 29 16.46 2.46 -3.22
N THR A 30 16.27 3.75 -2.96
CA THR A 30 15.77 4.70 -3.97
C THR A 30 16.80 5.77 -4.29
N LEU A 31 17.16 5.92 -5.57
CA LEU A 31 17.90 7.07 -6.10
C LEU A 31 17.04 8.33 -5.90
N LEU A 32 17.32 9.06 -4.82
CA LEU A 32 16.68 10.34 -4.53
C LEU A 32 17.54 11.45 -5.11
N ASP A 33 16.92 12.36 -5.83
CA ASP A 33 17.60 13.55 -6.35
C ASP A 33 17.28 14.74 -5.46
N CYS A 34 18.30 15.57 -5.17
CA CYS A 34 18.15 16.75 -4.35
C CYS A 34 18.27 18.00 -5.24
N GLY A 35 17.23 18.81 -5.24
CA GLY A 35 17.16 19.98 -6.10
C GLY A 35 16.69 21.22 -5.35
N MET A 36 17.09 22.38 -5.84
CA MET A 36 16.54 23.65 -5.42
C MET A 36 15.40 24.02 -6.38
N ALA A 37 14.20 24.20 -5.84
CA ALA A 37 13.05 24.68 -6.61
C ALA A 37 12.70 26.10 -6.15
N ILE A 38 12.24 26.94 -7.07
CA ILE A 38 11.72 28.26 -6.72
C ILE A 38 10.24 28.11 -6.36
N GLU A 39 9.87 28.52 -5.16
CA GLU A 39 8.48 28.48 -4.70
C GLU A 39 7.67 29.63 -5.33
N ASN A 40 6.62 29.31 -6.09
CA ASN A 40 5.82 30.30 -6.84
C ASN A 40 5.16 31.37 -5.95
N THR A 41 4.87 31.06 -4.69
CA THR A 41 4.17 31.97 -3.76
C THR A 41 5.08 33.01 -3.14
N SER A 42 6.36 32.69 -2.94
CA SER A 42 7.31 33.50 -2.19
C SER A 42 8.54 33.91 -2.99
N ASN A 43 8.67 33.42 -4.24
CA ASN A 43 9.80 33.60 -5.14
C ASN A 43 11.16 33.33 -4.47
N ARG A 44 11.18 32.42 -3.49
CA ARG A 44 12.38 32.05 -2.76
C ARG A 44 12.85 30.66 -3.21
N PRO A 45 14.16 30.40 -3.24
CA PRO A 45 14.66 29.06 -3.46
C PRO A 45 14.36 28.21 -2.21
N VAL A 46 13.74 27.07 -2.43
CA VAL A 46 13.36 26.07 -1.42
C VAL A 46 14.04 24.76 -1.78
N LEU A 47 14.70 24.14 -0.79
CA LEU A 47 15.29 22.82 -0.98
C LEU A 47 14.21 21.73 -0.98
N LYS A 48 14.23 20.87 -1.99
CA LYS A 48 13.29 19.76 -2.15
C LYS A 48 14.03 18.47 -2.46
N ILE A 49 13.54 17.38 -1.89
CA ILE A 49 13.96 16.03 -2.24
C ILE A 49 12.91 15.43 -3.16
N PHE A 50 13.34 14.99 -4.34
CA PHE A 50 12.49 14.39 -5.35
C PHE A 50 12.72 12.89 -5.44
N ASN A 51 11.65 12.15 -5.69
CA ASN A 51 11.75 10.77 -6.16
C ASN A 51 11.94 10.77 -7.69
N GLN A 52 12.44 9.67 -8.27
CA GLN A 52 12.61 9.49 -9.72
C GLN A 52 11.33 9.75 -10.54
N HIS A 53 10.16 9.62 -9.90
CA HIS A 53 8.86 9.88 -10.49
C HIS A 53 8.44 11.36 -10.42
N GLY A 54 9.34 12.28 -10.06
CA GLY A 54 9.09 13.72 -9.97
C GLY A 54 8.26 14.18 -8.75
N GLY A 55 7.85 13.25 -7.88
CA GLY A 55 7.12 13.56 -6.66
C GLY A 55 8.03 14.19 -5.58
N THR A 56 7.57 15.26 -4.95
CA THR A 56 8.25 15.84 -3.76
C THR A 56 8.05 14.93 -2.55
N VAL A 57 9.16 14.47 -1.96
CA VAL A 57 9.16 13.58 -0.80
C VAL A 57 9.27 14.38 0.49
N GLU A 58 10.16 15.38 0.51
CA GLU A 58 10.34 16.30 1.63
C GLU A 58 10.66 17.71 1.12
N GLU A 59 10.26 18.72 1.90
CA GLU A 59 10.42 20.14 1.60
C GLU A 59 10.98 20.90 2.82
N GLU A 60 11.75 21.96 2.58
CA GLU A 60 12.26 22.85 3.65
C GLU A 60 11.11 23.33 4.56
N ASP A 61 11.28 23.15 5.87
CA ASP A 61 10.38 23.67 6.89
C ASP A 61 10.78 25.10 7.26
N PRO A 62 10.05 26.12 6.79
CA PRO A 62 10.39 27.51 7.07
C PRO A 62 10.11 27.93 8.52
N SER A 63 9.40 27.10 9.29
CA SER A 63 9.07 27.37 10.70
C SER A 63 10.25 27.10 11.63
N ARG A 64 11.14 26.16 11.28
CA ARG A 64 12.34 25.84 12.04
C ARG A 64 13.54 26.62 11.51
N LYS A 65 13.71 27.85 12.00
CA LYS A 65 14.91 28.64 11.76
C LYS A 65 15.91 28.43 12.90
N GLU A 66 17.10 27.92 12.57
CA GLU A 66 18.21 27.91 13.52
C GLU A 66 18.85 29.30 13.60
N ASN A 67 19.02 29.81 14.82
CA ASN A 67 19.76 31.04 15.08
C ASN A 67 21.22 30.70 15.37
N GLY A 68 22.14 31.17 14.52
CA GLY A 68 23.58 31.04 14.71
C GLY A 68 24.34 30.85 13.40
N LYS A 69 25.57 31.36 13.33
CA LYS A 69 26.47 31.08 12.19
C LYS A 69 27.00 29.66 12.34
N LYS A 70 26.76 28.82 11.34
CA LYS A 70 27.25 27.44 11.29
C LYS A 70 28.38 27.33 10.27
N TYR A 71 29.35 26.46 10.55
CA TYR A 71 30.50 26.23 9.68
C TYR A 71 30.68 24.74 9.43
N LEU A 72 30.93 24.37 8.18
CA LEU A 72 31.37 23.03 7.79
C LEU A 72 32.90 23.01 7.79
N ILE A 73 33.47 22.09 8.56
CA ILE A 73 34.92 21.98 8.75
C ILE A 73 35.40 20.67 8.13
N LEU A 74 36.26 20.76 7.12
CA LEU A 74 36.91 19.61 6.49
C LEU A 74 38.37 19.56 6.94
N ARG A 75 38.74 18.51 7.67
CA ARG A 75 40.12 18.29 8.13
C ARG A 75 40.77 17.13 7.38
N ASN A 76 41.92 17.39 6.77
CA ASN A 76 42.75 16.32 6.24
C ASN A 76 43.62 15.75 7.37
N LYS A 77 43.40 14.47 7.71
CA LYS A 77 44.14 13.78 8.79
C LYS A 77 45.63 13.61 8.50
N LYS A 78 46.03 13.49 7.24
CA LYS A 78 47.44 13.28 6.85
C LYS A 78 48.26 14.56 6.90
N THR A 79 47.67 15.69 6.52
CA THR A 79 48.38 16.98 6.44
C THR A 79 48.03 17.94 7.59
N ASN A 80 47.07 17.58 8.45
CA ASN A 80 46.51 18.43 9.51
C ASN A 80 45.95 19.78 9.05
N LYS A 81 45.77 19.97 7.75
CA LYS A 81 45.17 21.17 7.16
C LYS A 81 43.65 21.14 7.29
N VAL A 82 43.08 22.31 7.56
CA VAL A 82 41.65 22.49 7.80
C VAL A 82 41.07 23.54 6.85
N LEU A 83 39.98 23.17 6.18
CA LEU A 83 39.15 24.07 5.36
C LEU A 83 37.84 24.34 6.09
N VAL A 84 37.45 25.61 6.15
CA VAL A 84 36.23 26.05 6.85
C VAL A 84 35.29 26.74 5.85
N TYR A 85 34.05 26.26 5.76
CA TYR A 85 33.01 26.82 4.90
C TYR A 85 31.85 27.36 5.74
N GLY A 86 31.38 28.58 5.47
CA GLY A 86 30.08 29.01 5.99
C GLY A 86 28.96 28.17 5.39
N THR A 87 28.07 27.61 6.22
CA THR A 87 26.99 26.72 5.80
C THR A 87 25.63 27.16 6.34
N LYS A 88 24.57 26.93 5.57
CA LYS A 88 23.19 27.09 6.02
C LYS A 88 22.66 25.73 6.45
N VAL A 89 22.07 25.64 7.63
CA VAL A 89 21.36 24.44 8.09
C VAL A 89 19.87 24.63 7.89
N THR A 90 19.21 23.65 7.29
CA THR A 90 17.77 23.66 7.00
C THR A 90 17.14 22.35 7.44
N TYR A 91 15.92 22.41 7.97
CA TYR A 91 15.15 21.22 8.32
C TYR A 91 14.18 20.88 7.20
N LEU A 92 14.03 19.60 6.91
CA LEU A 92 13.06 19.09 5.94
C LEU A 92 11.86 18.50 6.68
N LYS A 93 10.66 18.72 6.14
CA LYS A 93 9.40 18.14 6.61
C LYS A 93 8.72 17.38 5.46
N LYS A 94 7.86 16.42 5.83
CA LYS A 94 6.97 15.77 4.85
C LYS A 94 5.95 16.78 4.33
N PRO A 95 5.63 16.79 3.03
CA PRO A 95 4.63 17.70 2.48
C PRO A 95 3.25 17.40 3.09
N ASP A 96 2.53 18.46 3.49
CA ASP A 96 1.15 18.38 3.99
C ASP A 96 0.22 17.97 2.84
N TYR A 97 -0.02 16.67 2.65
CA TYR A 97 -0.93 16.14 1.61
C TYR A 97 -2.41 16.57 1.79
N PHE A 98 -2.76 17.31 2.86
CA PHE A 98 -4.14 17.60 3.27
C PHE A 98 -4.59 19.06 3.13
N LYS A 99 -3.76 19.98 2.61
CA LYS A 99 -4.13 21.41 2.50
C LYS A 99 -4.63 21.86 1.12
N MET A 100 -5.04 20.93 0.27
CA MET A 100 -5.67 21.25 -1.01
C MET A 100 -7.16 20.91 -0.94
N LYS A 101 -7.98 21.98 -0.99
CA LYS A 101 -9.47 22.03 -1.01
C LYS A 101 -10.18 22.17 0.34
N THR A 102 -10.31 23.41 0.82
CA THR A 102 -11.63 24.04 1.11
C THR A 102 -11.39 25.51 1.49
N PHE A 103 -11.48 26.41 0.51
CA PHE A 103 -11.85 27.80 0.77
C PHE A 103 -13.25 27.96 0.18
N GLU A 104 -14.26 27.62 0.97
CA GLU A 104 -15.60 28.17 0.79
C GLU A 104 -15.86 29.06 1.99
N ASP A 105 -16.37 30.26 1.70
CA ASP A 105 -16.60 31.35 2.64
C ASP A 105 -17.55 30.93 3.77
N GLN A 106 -16.99 30.56 4.92
CA GLN A 106 -17.77 30.42 6.15
C GLN A 106 -18.28 31.80 6.58
N SER A 107 -19.56 32.07 6.35
CA SER A 107 -20.20 33.33 6.71
C SER A 107 -20.00 33.64 8.20
N LEU A 108 -19.84 34.93 8.54
CA LEU A 108 -19.60 35.43 9.90
C LEU A 108 -20.65 34.99 10.95
N ILE A 109 -21.79 34.46 10.51
CA ILE A 109 -22.87 33.98 11.38
C ILE A 109 -22.48 32.67 12.08
N ASP A 110 -21.73 31.79 11.41
CA ASP A 110 -21.32 30.48 11.97
C ASP A 110 -20.32 30.63 13.12
N LYS A 111 -19.40 31.60 13.02
CA LYS A 111 -18.38 31.85 14.05
C LYS A 111 -18.99 32.35 15.37
N ASN A 112 -20.05 33.15 15.31
CA ASN A 112 -20.73 33.64 16.51
C ASN A 112 -21.52 32.52 17.22
N GLN A 113 -22.09 31.58 16.46
CA GLN A 113 -22.75 30.40 17.04
C GLN A 113 -21.75 29.46 17.70
N GLU A 114 -20.61 29.19 17.05
CA GLU A 114 -19.55 28.34 17.60
C GLU A 114 -18.97 28.93 18.89
N LEU A 115 -18.64 30.23 18.90
CA LEU A 115 -18.16 30.95 20.09
C LEU A 115 -19.17 30.91 21.25
N SER A 116 -20.47 31.12 20.97
CA SER A 116 -21.51 31.07 22.00
C SER A 116 -21.74 29.66 22.57
N SER A 117 -21.36 28.61 21.82
CA SER A 117 -21.46 27.23 22.26
C SER A 117 -20.32 26.82 23.19
N VAL A 118 -19.10 27.35 22.93
CA VAL A 118 -17.85 26.99 23.64
C VAL A 118 -17.56 27.93 24.81
N PHE A 119 -17.78 29.24 24.65
CA PHE A 119 -17.44 30.28 25.64
C PHE A 119 -18.67 31.00 26.22
N GLY A 120 -19.87 30.72 25.72
CA GLY A 120 -21.09 31.33 26.23
C GLY A 120 -21.54 30.76 27.58
N THR A 121 -22.34 31.54 28.32
CA THR A 121 -22.98 31.07 29.55
C THR A 121 -23.89 29.87 29.27
N LYS A 122 -24.15 29.01 30.27
CA LYS A 122 -25.00 27.80 30.11
C LYS A 122 -26.34 28.07 29.43
N LYS A 123 -26.94 29.26 29.67
CA LYS A 123 -28.19 29.70 29.03
C LYS A 123 -27.99 29.99 27.53
N SER A 124 -26.90 30.67 27.16
CA SER A 124 -26.56 30.97 25.76
C SER A 124 -26.27 29.71 24.96
N SER A 125 -25.47 28.79 25.50
CA SER A 125 -25.13 27.52 24.83
C SER A 125 -26.38 26.67 24.55
N ARG A 126 -27.38 26.69 25.45
CA ARG A 126 -28.65 25.96 25.26
C ARG A 126 -29.50 26.55 24.14
N ILE A 127 -29.55 27.88 24.02
CA ILE A 127 -30.33 28.57 22.97
C ILE A 127 -29.70 28.32 21.59
N SER A 128 -28.38 28.38 21.47
CA SER A 128 -27.68 28.10 20.20
C SER A 128 -27.93 26.66 19.72
N LYS A 129 -27.89 25.67 20.62
CA LYS A 129 -28.22 24.27 20.29
C LYS A 129 -29.69 24.08 19.89
N SER A 130 -30.61 24.80 20.53
CA SER A 130 -32.05 24.71 20.22
C SER A 130 -32.42 25.29 18.86
N LYS A 131 -31.71 26.31 18.38
CA LYS A 131 -31.97 26.91 17.05
C LYS A 131 -31.58 25.99 15.90
N VAL A 132 -30.50 25.21 16.05
CA VAL A 132 -30.07 24.22 15.05
C VAL A 132 -31.10 23.09 14.91
N ASN A 133 -31.69 22.64 16.03
CA ASN A 133 -32.65 21.54 16.00
C ASN A 133 -34.04 21.91 15.44
N ASN A 134 -34.41 23.21 15.44
CA ASN A 134 -35.72 23.67 14.98
C ASN A 134 -35.74 24.19 13.53
N ALA A 135 -34.60 24.22 12.83
CA ALA A 135 -34.53 24.70 11.45
C ALA A 135 -35.02 23.68 10.39
N VAL A 136 -35.44 22.48 10.80
CA VAL A 136 -36.04 21.49 9.91
C VAL A 136 -37.50 21.28 10.30
N SER A 137 -38.39 22.11 9.76
CA SER A 137 -39.80 21.75 9.67
C SER A 137 -40.47 22.26 8.40
N VAL A 138 -41.23 21.33 7.79
CA VAL A 138 -42.25 21.46 6.72
C VAL A 138 -41.67 21.50 5.29
N SER A 139 -42.00 20.58 4.37
CA SER A 139 -43.35 20.15 3.96
C SER A 139 -43.65 18.65 4.00
N ALA A 140 -44.83 18.34 4.57
CA ALA A 140 -45.47 17.04 4.59
C ALA A 140 -45.93 16.57 3.20
N ASN A 141 -46.07 15.24 3.05
CA ASN A 141 -46.73 14.46 1.98
C ASN A 141 -45.84 13.73 0.95
N VAL A 142 -44.93 12.83 1.38
CA VAL A 142 -44.38 11.79 0.45
C VAL A 142 -44.15 10.40 1.08
N PHE A 143 -44.25 10.19 2.40
CA PHE A 143 -43.70 8.96 3.02
C PHE A 143 -44.70 7.91 3.54
N ASP A 144 -45.91 7.81 2.98
CA ASP A 144 -46.85 6.74 3.35
C ASP A 144 -46.57 5.37 2.70
N ASN A 145 -45.36 5.07 2.20
CA ASN A 145 -45.15 3.78 1.52
C ASN A 145 -43.77 3.11 1.67
N ILE A 146 -42.99 3.39 2.72
CA ILE A 146 -41.75 2.64 2.95
C ILE A 146 -41.67 2.19 4.41
N SER A 147 -42.23 1.01 4.68
CA SER A 147 -41.91 0.21 5.86
C SER A 147 -40.51 -0.38 5.70
N PHE A 148 -39.47 0.29 6.22
CA PHE A 148 -38.19 -0.35 6.47
C PHE A 148 -37.60 0.10 7.80
N SER A 149 -37.20 -0.92 8.58
CA SER A 149 -36.67 -0.85 9.93
C SER A 149 -35.60 0.24 10.11
N SER A 150 -35.84 1.08 11.10
CA SER A 150 -34.93 2.11 11.60
C SER A 150 -33.74 1.48 12.31
N ASP A 151 -32.64 1.21 11.58
CA ASP A 151 -31.32 0.98 12.20
C ASP A 151 -30.13 1.33 11.28
N VAL A 152 -30.34 2.12 10.22
CA VAL A 152 -29.26 2.55 9.32
C VAL A 152 -29.25 4.06 9.16
N MET A 153 -28.77 4.75 10.20
CA MET A 153 -28.11 6.05 10.02
C MET A 153 -26.90 6.13 10.96
N GLN A 154 -25.80 5.49 10.54
CA GLN A 154 -24.46 5.86 11.00
C GLN A 154 -23.59 6.25 9.81
N SER A 155 -23.39 7.57 9.72
CA SER A 155 -22.23 8.30 9.17
C SER A 155 -21.51 7.72 7.95
N SER A 156 -21.76 8.34 6.81
CA SER A 156 -21.04 8.23 5.53
C SER A 156 -19.62 8.82 5.54
N PHE A 157 -18.87 8.66 6.63
CA PHE A 157 -17.44 9.00 6.71
C PHE A 157 -16.60 7.72 6.79
N SER A 158 -16.18 7.25 5.61
CA SER A 158 -15.02 6.39 5.33
C SER A 158 -14.51 5.48 6.46
N GLN A 159 -15.21 4.37 6.73
CA GLN A 159 -14.54 3.15 7.17
C GLN A 159 -13.88 2.53 5.93
N THR A 160 -12.59 2.79 5.71
CA THR A 160 -11.82 1.98 4.78
C THR A 160 -11.83 0.55 5.32
N ASN A 161 -12.56 -0.36 4.65
CA ASN A 161 -12.62 -1.76 5.05
C ASN A 161 -11.20 -2.32 5.16
N GLU A 162 -10.81 -2.80 6.36
CA GLU A 162 -9.46 -3.31 6.62
C GLU A 162 -9.05 -4.42 5.64
N PHE A 163 -10.03 -5.18 5.13
CA PHE A 163 -9.83 -6.23 4.14
C PHE A 163 -9.38 -5.75 2.76
N LEU A 164 -9.49 -4.45 2.44
CA LEU A 164 -9.01 -3.89 1.17
C LEU A 164 -7.50 -4.05 1.02
N VAL A 165 -6.76 -4.10 2.12
CA VAL A 165 -5.29 -4.27 2.12
C VAL A 165 -4.83 -5.61 1.56
N TYR A 166 -5.73 -6.60 1.50
CA TYR A 166 -5.45 -7.94 0.99
C TYR A 166 -5.68 -8.08 -0.52
N LEU A 167 -6.28 -7.08 -1.16
CA LEU A 167 -6.62 -7.11 -2.57
C LEU A 167 -5.56 -6.38 -3.40
N PRO A 168 -5.42 -6.71 -4.70
CA PRO A 168 -4.57 -5.97 -5.62
C PRO A 168 -4.93 -4.49 -5.67
N LEU A 169 -3.90 -3.64 -5.73
CA LEU A 169 -4.06 -2.20 -5.87
C LEU A 169 -4.72 -1.91 -7.23
N GLY A 170 -5.85 -1.18 -7.22
CA GLY A 170 -6.62 -0.88 -8.43
C GLY A 170 -7.75 -1.87 -8.75
N CYS A 171 -8.09 -2.80 -7.85
CA CYS A 171 -9.27 -3.65 -8.02
C CYS A 171 -10.57 -2.83 -8.10
N ASN A 172 -11.42 -3.12 -9.08
CA ASN A 172 -12.69 -2.42 -9.30
C ASN A 172 -13.87 -3.28 -8.87
N ARG A 173 -14.12 -3.31 -7.55
CA ARG A 173 -15.21 -4.10 -6.96
C ARG A 173 -16.63 -3.65 -7.36
N PHE A 174 -16.76 -2.43 -7.87
CA PHE A 174 -18.03 -1.84 -8.29
C PHE A 174 -18.27 -1.95 -9.78
N SER A 175 -17.41 -2.66 -10.51
CA SER A 175 -17.64 -2.89 -11.93
C SER A 175 -18.89 -3.72 -12.17
N ASN A 176 -19.47 -3.62 -13.37
CA ASN A 176 -20.56 -4.48 -13.84
C ASN A 176 -20.07 -5.68 -14.67
N LYS A 177 -18.76 -5.76 -14.94
CA LYS A 177 -18.16 -6.84 -15.74
C LYS A 177 -17.10 -7.59 -14.93
N LEU A 178 -17.17 -8.93 -14.92
CA LEU A 178 -16.23 -9.81 -14.21
C LEU A 178 -14.77 -9.54 -14.60
N GLU A 179 -14.50 -9.33 -15.89
CA GLU A 179 -13.16 -9.11 -16.45
C GLU A 179 -12.46 -7.86 -15.90
N THR A 180 -13.24 -6.85 -15.55
CA THR A 180 -12.71 -5.57 -15.08
C THR A 180 -12.60 -5.48 -13.56
N VAL A 181 -13.08 -6.49 -12.83
CA VAL A 181 -12.99 -6.50 -11.35
C VAL A 181 -11.54 -6.61 -10.90
N TYR A 182 -10.81 -7.56 -11.50
CA TYR A 182 -9.39 -7.80 -11.25
C TYR A 182 -8.63 -7.75 -12.58
N PRO A 183 -8.30 -6.55 -13.09
CA PRO A 183 -7.51 -6.41 -14.30
C PRO A 183 -6.15 -7.10 -14.12
N VAL A 184 -5.66 -7.80 -15.14
CA VAL A 184 -4.38 -8.52 -15.06
C VAL A 184 -3.21 -7.56 -14.77
N SER A 185 -3.29 -6.33 -15.27
CA SER A 185 -2.33 -5.25 -15.00
C SER A 185 -2.19 -4.88 -13.51
N THR A 186 -3.18 -5.20 -12.67
CA THR A 186 -3.09 -5.00 -11.21
C THR A 186 -2.27 -6.08 -10.51
N LEU A 187 -2.05 -7.22 -11.18
CA LEU A 187 -1.27 -8.35 -10.68
C LEU A 187 0.11 -8.38 -11.30
N LEU A 188 0.21 -8.35 -12.63
CA LEU A 188 1.45 -8.31 -13.39
C LEU A 188 1.40 -7.17 -14.41
N LEU A 189 2.42 -6.34 -14.39
CA LEU A 189 2.61 -5.26 -15.36
C LEU A 189 3.04 -5.84 -16.71
N GLU A 190 2.78 -5.11 -17.80
CA GLU A 190 3.11 -5.57 -19.16
C GLU A 190 4.61 -5.86 -19.32
N ASN A 191 5.47 -5.00 -18.77
CA ASN A 191 6.91 -5.20 -18.79
C ASN A 191 7.36 -6.48 -18.05
N GLU A 192 6.70 -6.85 -16.95
CA GLU A 192 7.01 -8.10 -16.23
C GLU A 192 6.60 -9.33 -17.05
N VAL A 193 5.45 -9.26 -17.74
CA VAL A 193 4.99 -10.31 -18.66
C VAL A 193 5.94 -10.44 -19.85
N ASP A 194 6.43 -9.32 -20.40
CA ASP A 194 7.37 -9.32 -21.50
C ASP A 194 8.70 -9.99 -21.11
N LEU A 195 9.24 -9.67 -19.93
CA LEU A 195 10.47 -10.29 -19.40
C LEU A 195 10.30 -11.80 -19.15
N MET A 196 9.10 -12.24 -18.79
CA MET A 196 8.80 -13.66 -18.55
C MET A 196 8.34 -14.42 -19.80
N THR A 197 8.20 -13.75 -20.94
CA THR A 197 7.60 -14.33 -22.13
C THR A 197 8.41 -15.52 -22.67
N ASP A 198 9.74 -15.44 -22.63
CA ASP A 198 10.58 -16.52 -23.14
C ASP A 198 10.56 -17.74 -22.22
N TYR A 199 10.59 -17.53 -20.89
CA TYR A 199 10.33 -18.59 -19.90
C TYR A 199 8.96 -19.24 -20.12
N ALA A 200 7.91 -18.46 -20.35
CA ALA A 200 6.58 -19.00 -20.60
C ALA A 200 6.51 -19.83 -21.89
N LYS A 201 7.20 -19.41 -22.97
CA LYS A 201 7.29 -20.19 -24.22
C LYS A 201 8.05 -21.50 -24.01
N GLU A 202 9.13 -21.48 -23.24
CA GLU A 202 9.88 -22.68 -22.88
C GLU A 202 8.98 -23.67 -22.14
N VAL A 203 8.25 -23.22 -21.11
CA VAL A 203 7.29 -24.05 -20.37
C VAL A 203 6.21 -24.63 -21.30
N ILE A 204 5.71 -23.85 -22.28
CA ILE A 204 4.75 -24.36 -23.28
C ILE A 204 5.38 -25.48 -24.13
N SER A 205 6.63 -25.32 -24.53
CA SER A 205 7.34 -26.30 -25.37
C SER A 205 7.61 -27.62 -24.65
N MET A 206 7.71 -27.61 -23.33
CA MET A 206 7.95 -28.78 -22.49
C MET A 206 6.68 -29.61 -22.18
N LEU A 207 5.51 -29.20 -22.69
CA LEU A 207 4.25 -29.89 -22.41
C LEU A 207 4.13 -31.22 -23.19
N PRO A 208 3.66 -32.31 -22.56
CA PRO A 208 3.20 -32.41 -21.18
C PRO A 208 4.36 -32.59 -20.17
N ILE A 209 4.29 -31.87 -19.05
CA ILE A 209 5.32 -31.95 -18.01
C ILE A 209 4.99 -33.10 -17.06
N SER A 210 5.96 -34.01 -16.85
CA SER A 210 5.86 -35.10 -15.88
C SER A 210 5.81 -34.57 -14.45
N SER A 211 5.11 -35.28 -13.56
CA SER A 211 5.04 -34.96 -12.13
C SER A 211 6.39 -35.01 -11.41
N ASP A 212 7.37 -35.65 -12.03
CA ASP A 212 8.68 -35.97 -11.45
C ASP A 212 9.75 -34.95 -11.87
N ASN A 213 9.36 -33.84 -12.51
CA ASN A 213 10.28 -32.76 -12.83
C ASN A 213 10.71 -32.07 -11.53
N GLU A 214 11.99 -32.20 -11.16
CA GLU A 214 12.55 -31.64 -9.92
C GLU A 214 12.68 -30.11 -9.95
N ASP A 215 12.73 -29.52 -11.14
CA ASP A 215 12.93 -28.07 -11.31
C ASP A 215 11.65 -27.28 -11.07
N LEU A 216 10.47 -27.91 -11.18
CA LEU A 216 9.18 -27.24 -11.06
C LEU A 216 8.41 -27.70 -9.82
N SER A 217 7.67 -26.76 -9.21
CA SER A 217 6.87 -27.08 -8.04
C SER A 217 5.72 -28.03 -8.40
N LYS A 218 5.36 -28.91 -7.46
CA LYS A 218 4.18 -29.77 -7.58
C LYS A 218 2.88 -28.98 -7.78
N PHE A 219 2.79 -27.78 -7.19
CA PHE A 219 1.63 -26.90 -7.38
C PHE A 219 1.56 -26.43 -8.83
N PHE A 220 2.68 -25.99 -9.39
CA PHE A 220 2.77 -25.50 -10.76
C PHE A 220 2.42 -26.60 -11.76
N ILE A 221 3.06 -27.77 -11.67
CA ILE A 221 2.81 -28.89 -12.58
C ILE A 221 1.34 -29.33 -12.53
N THR A 222 0.78 -29.47 -11.33
CA THR A 222 -0.61 -29.91 -11.13
C THR A 222 -1.60 -28.94 -11.80
N ASN A 223 -1.42 -27.63 -11.60
CA ASN A 223 -2.34 -26.62 -12.12
C ASN A 223 -2.10 -26.33 -13.61
N LEU A 224 -0.86 -26.40 -14.08
CA LEU A 224 -0.53 -26.25 -15.49
C LEU A 224 -1.19 -27.35 -16.33
N ASN A 225 -1.12 -28.60 -15.86
CA ASN A 225 -1.76 -29.74 -16.54
C ASN A 225 -3.29 -29.61 -16.59
N ARG A 226 -3.90 -28.97 -15.59
CA ARG A 226 -5.35 -28.72 -15.50
C ARG A 226 -5.82 -27.50 -16.29
N LEU A 227 -4.92 -26.59 -16.62
CA LEU A 227 -5.25 -25.33 -17.27
C LEU A 227 -5.79 -25.58 -18.69
N SER A 228 -7.00 -25.07 -18.95
CA SER A 228 -7.68 -25.22 -20.25
C SER A 228 -7.00 -24.43 -21.36
N HIS A 229 -6.56 -23.20 -21.06
CA HIS A 229 -5.89 -22.31 -22.02
C HIS A 229 -4.48 -21.95 -21.55
N LYS A 230 -3.47 -22.50 -22.21
CA LYS A 230 -2.06 -22.32 -21.87
C LYS A 230 -1.46 -21.16 -22.65
N THR A 231 -1.99 -19.96 -22.41
CA THR A 231 -1.45 -18.72 -22.98
C THR A 231 -0.24 -18.26 -22.18
N ILE A 232 0.63 -17.46 -22.80
CA ILE A 232 1.81 -16.84 -22.14
C ILE A 232 1.38 -16.13 -20.86
N GLN A 233 0.32 -15.30 -20.94
CA GLN A 233 -0.22 -14.57 -19.80
C GLN A 233 -0.70 -15.49 -18.67
N ASN A 234 -1.40 -16.60 -18.98
CA ASN A 234 -1.87 -17.52 -17.95
C ASN A 234 -0.72 -18.27 -17.27
N ILE A 235 0.33 -18.60 -18.02
CA ILE A 235 1.53 -19.21 -17.45
C ILE A 235 2.26 -18.22 -16.56
N CYS A 236 2.44 -16.97 -16.99
CA CYS A 236 3.06 -15.94 -16.17
C CYS A 236 2.29 -15.73 -14.85
N LEU A 237 0.97 -15.66 -14.93
CA LEU A 237 0.09 -15.58 -13.76
C LEU A 237 0.25 -16.82 -12.86
N LEU A 238 0.28 -18.02 -13.43
CA LEU A 238 0.47 -19.25 -12.67
C LEU A 238 1.84 -19.29 -11.98
N THR A 239 2.91 -18.85 -12.65
CA THR A 239 4.26 -18.72 -12.07
C THR A 239 4.25 -17.75 -10.90
N PHE A 240 3.51 -16.63 -11.00
CA PHE A 240 3.35 -15.71 -9.88
C PHE A 240 2.62 -16.34 -8.69
N ALA A 241 1.54 -17.10 -8.93
CA ALA A 241 0.86 -17.83 -7.86
C ALA A 241 1.76 -18.90 -7.21
N ASP A 242 2.60 -19.55 -8.00
CA ASP A 242 3.57 -20.52 -7.52
C ASP A 242 4.62 -19.88 -6.60
N GLY A 243 5.20 -18.75 -7.00
CA GLY A 243 6.13 -17.98 -6.16
C GLY A 243 5.51 -17.54 -4.82
N LEU A 244 4.23 -17.18 -4.81
CA LEU A 244 3.51 -16.87 -3.56
C LEU A 244 3.30 -18.11 -2.68
N ILE A 245 3.10 -19.29 -3.27
CA ILE A 245 2.98 -20.54 -2.52
C ILE A 245 4.32 -20.94 -1.91
N GLU A 246 5.42 -20.82 -2.66
CA GLU A 246 6.76 -21.05 -2.12
C GLU A 246 7.08 -20.08 -0.97
N LEU A 247 6.73 -18.79 -1.10
CA LEU A 247 6.85 -17.84 0.01
C LEU A 247 6.12 -18.30 1.27
N LEU A 248 4.89 -18.81 1.13
CA LEU A 248 4.07 -19.26 2.26
C LEU A 248 4.62 -20.51 2.95
N LYS A 249 5.43 -21.32 2.26
CA LYS A 249 6.09 -22.51 2.83
C LYS A 249 7.34 -22.17 3.64
N LEU A 250 7.97 -21.03 3.38
CA LEU A 250 9.17 -20.60 4.10
C LEU A 250 8.90 -20.38 5.60
N LYS A 251 9.87 -20.76 6.44
CA LYS A 251 9.83 -20.45 7.87
C LYS A 251 10.36 -19.05 8.11
N SER A 252 9.97 -18.43 9.23
CA SER A 252 10.48 -17.10 9.61
C SER A 252 12.00 -17.04 9.75
N THR A 253 12.65 -18.17 10.05
CA THR A 253 14.12 -18.28 10.07
C THR A 253 14.73 -18.11 8.69
N ASP A 254 14.06 -18.62 7.66
CA ASP A 254 14.59 -18.71 6.31
C ASP A 254 14.52 -17.34 5.61
N LEU A 255 13.55 -16.50 6.02
CA LEU A 255 13.39 -15.15 5.50
C LEU A 255 14.61 -14.24 5.76
N ASN A 256 15.44 -14.55 6.76
CA ASN A 256 16.57 -13.72 7.15
C ASN A 256 17.90 -14.12 6.49
N TYR A 257 17.91 -15.11 5.60
CA TYR A 257 19.11 -15.45 4.82
C TYR A 257 19.49 -14.33 3.85
N ARG A 258 20.78 -13.97 3.80
CA ARG A 258 21.28 -12.83 3.00
C ARG A 258 20.98 -12.94 1.50
N ASN A 259 21.00 -14.16 0.96
CA ASN A 259 20.74 -14.45 -0.45
C ASN A 259 19.48 -15.33 -0.57
N LEU A 260 18.37 -14.84 -0.03
CA LEU A 260 17.11 -15.56 -0.12
C LEU A 260 16.55 -15.45 -1.53
N GLU A 261 16.44 -16.58 -2.20
CA GLU A 261 15.69 -16.76 -3.43
C GLU A 261 14.44 -17.59 -3.08
N VAL A 262 13.28 -16.94 -3.13
CA VAL A 262 11.98 -17.60 -2.91
C VAL A 262 11.60 -18.41 -4.14
N TYR A 263 11.91 -17.88 -5.34
CA TYR A 263 11.54 -18.49 -6.59
C TYR A 263 12.68 -18.45 -7.62
N PRO A 264 13.60 -19.43 -7.61
CA PRO A 264 14.79 -19.43 -8.47
C PRO A 264 14.50 -19.44 -9.97
N ASN A 265 13.36 -20.00 -10.38
CA ASN A 265 13.01 -20.15 -11.80
C ASN A 265 12.64 -18.84 -12.50
N SER A 266 12.39 -17.75 -11.75
CA SER A 266 12.05 -16.45 -12.32
C SER A 266 12.44 -15.33 -11.36
N GLU A 267 13.51 -14.61 -11.71
CA GLU A 267 14.00 -13.44 -10.97
C GLU A 267 12.92 -12.35 -10.85
N VAL A 268 12.17 -12.11 -11.93
CA VAL A 268 11.04 -11.14 -11.96
C VAL A 268 10.00 -11.48 -10.89
N ILE A 269 9.60 -12.74 -10.77
CA ILE A 269 8.64 -13.18 -9.77
C ILE A 269 9.25 -13.15 -8.37
N ASN A 270 10.50 -13.59 -8.23
CA ASN A 270 11.21 -13.57 -6.95
C ASN A 270 11.23 -12.15 -6.34
N ASP A 271 11.66 -11.17 -7.12
CA ASP A 271 11.78 -9.77 -6.67
C ASP A 271 10.41 -9.19 -6.36
N LYS A 272 9.43 -9.42 -7.24
CA LYS A 272 8.05 -8.96 -7.05
C LYS A 272 7.44 -9.51 -5.77
N VAL A 273 7.65 -10.80 -5.49
CA VAL A 273 7.15 -11.47 -4.29
C VAL A 273 7.80 -10.89 -3.04
N LEU A 274 9.13 -10.72 -3.03
CA LEU A 274 9.86 -10.15 -1.90
C LEU A 274 9.47 -8.69 -1.62
N ASP A 275 9.32 -7.87 -2.65
CA ASP A 275 9.01 -6.44 -2.50
C ASP A 275 7.57 -6.17 -2.05
N ASN A 276 6.62 -7.03 -2.45
CA ASN A 276 5.19 -6.76 -2.24
C ASN A 276 4.53 -7.62 -1.16
N PHE A 277 5.18 -8.72 -0.74
CA PHE A 277 4.61 -9.72 0.17
C PHE A 277 5.46 -10.01 1.40
N VAL A 278 6.59 -9.34 1.58
CA VAL A 278 7.41 -9.40 2.80
C VAL A 278 7.45 -8.02 3.47
N GLU A 279 7.34 -7.96 4.79
CA GLU A 279 7.48 -6.73 5.56
C GLU A 279 8.87 -6.71 6.24
N TYR A 280 9.51 -5.55 6.26
CA TYR A 280 10.80 -5.37 6.91
C TYR A 280 10.59 -4.81 8.33
N SER A 281 11.03 -5.58 9.32
CA SER A 281 11.02 -5.21 10.74
C SER A 281 12.43 -4.84 11.20
N VAL A 282 12.54 -4.31 12.43
CA VAL A 282 13.84 -3.99 13.06
C VAL A 282 14.73 -5.25 13.18
N THR A 283 14.13 -6.43 13.25
CA THR A 283 14.81 -7.73 13.36
C THR A 283 15.09 -8.41 12.02
N GLY A 284 14.72 -7.78 10.89
CA GLY A 284 14.88 -8.34 9.55
C GLY A 284 13.55 -8.56 8.82
N ARG A 285 13.56 -9.43 7.81
CA ARG A 285 12.38 -9.75 7.01
C ARG A 285 11.41 -10.61 7.82
N ASP A 286 10.14 -10.22 7.79
CA ASP A 286 9.06 -10.97 8.42
C ASP A 286 7.86 -11.13 7.49
N LEU A 287 7.23 -12.30 7.57
CA LEU A 287 6.03 -12.64 6.84
C LEU A 287 4.85 -12.61 7.81
N THR A 288 4.37 -11.38 8.06
CA THR A 288 3.27 -11.13 9.00
C THR A 288 1.99 -11.83 8.58
N SER A 289 1.07 -12.07 9.51
CA SER A 289 -0.23 -12.69 9.22
C SER A 289 -1.02 -11.95 8.14
N LYS A 290 -0.88 -10.62 8.11
CA LYS A 290 -1.45 -9.74 7.10
C LYS A 290 -0.90 -10.05 5.70
N MET A 291 0.42 -10.21 5.56
CA MET A 291 1.03 -10.52 4.26
C MET A 291 0.75 -11.96 3.81
N LYS A 292 0.60 -12.90 4.76
CA LYS A 292 0.13 -14.26 4.46
C LYS A 292 -1.29 -14.25 3.89
N ASP A 293 -2.21 -13.53 4.54
CA ASP A 293 -3.59 -13.38 4.08
C ASP A 293 -3.67 -12.67 2.71
N LYS A 294 -2.84 -11.64 2.49
CA LYS A 294 -2.69 -10.96 1.20
C LYS A 294 -2.20 -11.91 0.10
N SER A 295 -1.18 -12.72 0.39
CA SER A 295 -0.64 -13.71 -0.55
C SER A 295 -1.72 -14.71 -0.97
N VAL A 296 -2.47 -15.24 -0.01
CA VAL A 296 -3.58 -16.17 -0.29
C VAL A 296 -4.68 -15.51 -1.11
N CYS A 297 -5.05 -14.26 -0.83
CA CYS A 297 -6.03 -13.53 -1.64
C CYS A 297 -5.57 -13.36 -3.09
N HIS A 298 -4.29 -13.02 -3.31
CA HIS A 298 -3.73 -12.91 -4.66
C HIS A 298 -3.68 -14.25 -5.38
N ILE A 299 -3.29 -15.34 -4.70
CA ILE A 299 -3.35 -16.71 -5.25
C ILE A 299 -4.79 -17.05 -5.70
N ILE A 300 -5.79 -16.78 -4.86
CA ILE A 300 -7.21 -17.02 -5.21
C ILE A 300 -7.61 -16.24 -6.46
N ILE A 301 -7.27 -14.95 -6.54
CA ILE A 301 -7.62 -14.09 -7.68
C ILE A 301 -6.95 -14.59 -8.95
N ILE A 302 -5.65 -14.92 -8.90
CA ILE A 302 -4.91 -15.48 -10.03
C ILE A 302 -5.58 -16.77 -10.52
N MET A 303 -5.88 -17.70 -9.61
CA MET A 303 -6.51 -18.97 -9.95
C MET A 303 -7.92 -18.78 -10.54
N MET A 304 -8.65 -17.74 -10.14
CA MET A 304 -9.91 -17.37 -10.79
C MET A 304 -9.68 -16.86 -12.22
N LEU A 305 -8.71 -15.95 -12.44
CA LEU A 305 -8.47 -15.36 -13.75
C LEU A 305 -8.06 -16.41 -14.78
N ILE A 306 -7.13 -17.30 -14.44
CA ILE A 306 -6.64 -18.31 -15.38
C ILE A 306 -7.69 -19.41 -15.69
N ASN A 307 -8.69 -19.60 -14.82
CA ASN A 307 -9.74 -20.62 -14.96
C ASN A 307 -11.14 -20.02 -15.23
N MET A 308 -11.21 -18.90 -15.94
CA MET A 308 -12.48 -18.27 -16.35
C MET A 308 -13.45 -18.02 -15.18
N TYR A 309 -12.93 -17.49 -14.07
CA TYR A 309 -13.66 -17.10 -12.85
C TYR A 309 -14.33 -18.26 -12.09
N SER A 310 -13.85 -19.49 -12.29
CA SER A 310 -14.30 -20.67 -11.55
C SER A 310 -13.13 -21.61 -11.24
N PHE A 311 -13.01 -22.09 -10.01
CA PHE A 311 -12.02 -23.11 -9.66
C PHE A 311 -12.47 -23.97 -8.47
N ASP A 312 -11.86 -25.14 -8.31
CA ASP A 312 -12.11 -26.04 -7.18
C ASP A 312 -11.12 -25.80 -6.03
N LEU A 313 -11.61 -25.78 -4.80
CA LEU A 313 -10.83 -25.61 -3.57
C LEU A 313 -9.62 -26.56 -3.47
N SER A 314 -9.74 -27.79 -3.97
CA SER A 314 -8.69 -28.80 -3.97
C SER A 314 -7.46 -28.41 -4.80
N TRP A 315 -7.57 -27.41 -5.68
CA TRP A 315 -6.47 -26.97 -6.54
C TRP A 315 -5.44 -26.11 -5.79
N ILE A 316 -5.85 -25.52 -4.66
CA ILE A 316 -5.02 -24.62 -3.85
C ILE A 316 -4.85 -25.16 -2.43
N SER A 317 -5.90 -25.66 -1.82
CA SER A 317 -5.94 -25.93 -0.37
C SER A 317 -4.88 -26.90 0.11
N SER A 318 -4.57 -27.94 -0.67
CA SER A 318 -3.54 -28.95 -0.35
C SER A 318 -2.11 -28.40 -0.33
N PHE A 319 -1.85 -27.27 -1.02
CA PHE A 319 -0.53 -26.67 -1.13
C PHE A 319 -0.31 -25.54 -0.11
N LEU A 320 -1.36 -25.07 0.54
CA LEU A 320 -1.28 -24.02 1.56
C LEU A 320 -0.91 -24.58 2.94
N PRO A 321 -0.12 -23.85 3.74
CA PRO A 321 0.10 -24.18 5.15
C PRO A 321 -1.20 -24.27 5.94
N THR A 322 -1.25 -25.13 6.96
CA THR A 322 -2.45 -25.36 7.80
C THR A 322 -2.98 -24.07 8.45
N SER A 323 -2.10 -23.11 8.77
CA SER A 323 -2.50 -21.80 9.31
C SER A 323 -3.32 -20.98 8.29
N SER A 324 -2.91 -20.96 7.03
CA SER A 324 -3.60 -20.28 5.94
C SER A 324 -4.91 -20.98 5.56
N GLN A 325 -4.94 -22.32 5.60
CA GLN A 325 -6.16 -23.10 5.30
C GLN A 325 -7.35 -22.73 6.20
N LYS A 326 -7.11 -22.47 7.50
CA LYS A 326 -8.18 -22.10 8.45
C LYS A 326 -8.86 -20.77 8.09
N ARG A 327 -8.11 -19.84 7.48
CA ARG A 327 -8.62 -18.51 7.09
C ARG A 327 -9.16 -18.49 5.66
N PHE A 328 -8.92 -19.55 4.90
CA PHE A 328 -9.29 -19.65 3.49
C PHE A 328 -10.77 -19.32 3.20
N PRO A 329 -11.77 -19.81 3.97
CA PRO A 329 -13.18 -19.46 3.71
C PRO A 329 -13.49 -17.96 3.91
N LEU A 330 -12.81 -17.30 4.85
CA LEU A 330 -12.94 -15.85 5.04
C LEU A 330 -12.31 -15.09 3.86
N LEU A 331 -11.11 -15.50 3.44
CA LEU A 331 -10.39 -14.86 2.35
C LEU A 331 -11.10 -15.03 1.00
N MET A 332 -11.75 -16.18 0.78
CA MET A 332 -12.65 -16.37 -0.36
C MET A 332 -13.79 -15.34 -0.39
N LYS A 333 -14.43 -15.07 0.76
CA LYS A 333 -15.46 -14.01 0.87
C LYS A 333 -14.86 -12.62 0.64
N VAL A 334 -13.64 -12.37 1.11
CA VAL A 334 -12.94 -11.10 0.87
C VAL A 334 -12.75 -10.87 -0.62
N VAL A 335 -12.29 -11.87 -1.39
CA VAL A 335 -12.16 -11.77 -2.85
C VAL A 335 -13.52 -11.63 -3.55
N GLY A 336 -14.62 -12.02 -2.88
CA GLY A 336 -15.97 -12.03 -3.46
C GLY A 336 -16.31 -13.35 -4.14
N ALA A 337 -15.54 -14.41 -3.88
CA ALA A 337 -15.81 -15.76 -4.32
C ALA A 337 -17.05 -16.32 -3.61
N SER A 338 -17.93 -16.97 -4.39
CA SER A 338 -19.13 -17.64 -3.89
C SER A 338 -19.10 -19.12 -4.24
N ILE A 339 -19.64 -19.95 -3.35
CA ILE A 339 -19.78 -21.39 -3.59
C ILE A 339 -20.82 -21.63 -4.69
N VAL A 340 -20.55 -22.57 -5.58
CA VAL A 340 -21.52 -23.03 -6.57
C VAL A 340 -22.60 -23.85 -5.86
N LYS A 341 -23.89 -23.57 -6.13
CA LYS A 341 -25.01 -24.20 -5.39
C LYS A 341 -25.00 -25.72 -5.46
N ASP A 342 -24.50 -26.26 -6.56
CA ASP A 342 -24.50 -27.70 -6.86
C ASP A 342 -23.23 -28.42 -6.40
N ASP A 343 -22.17 -27.69 -6.04
CA ASP A 343 -20.90 -28.27 -5.64
C ASP A 343 -20.19 -27.44 -4.55
N PRO A 344 -20.11 -27.94 -3.30
CA PRO A 344 -19.49 -27.22 -2.20
C PRO A 344 -17.98 -27.03 -2.33
N THR A 345 -17.29 -27.77 -3.22
CA THR A 345 -15.85 -27.61 -3.45
C THR A 345 -15.54 -26.55 -4.51
N LYS A 346 -16.53 -26.18 -5.33
CA LYS A 346 -16.34 -25.27 -6.46
C LYS A 346 -16.71 -23.83 -6.10
N TYR A 347 -15.82 -22.91 -6.39
CA TYR A 347 -15.99 -21.48 -6.16
C TYR A 347 -16.03 -20.71 -7.47
N THR A 348 -16.88 -19.70 -7.54
CA THR A 348 -17.04 -18.82 -8.69
C THR A 348 -17.26 -17.37 -8.28
N LEU A 349 -16.76 -16.45 -9.09
CA LEU A 349 -17.00 -15.02 -8.95
C LEU A 349 -18.36 -14.66 -9.58
N LYS A 350 -19.28 -14.09 -8.79
CA LYS A 350 -20.61 -13.66 -9.27
C LYS A 350 -20.76 -12.16 -9.12
N MET A 351 -21.49 -11.55 -10.05
CA MET A 351 -21.84 -10.13 -10.01
C MET A 351 -23.27 -9.94 -9.50
N PRO A 352 -23.54 -8.89 -8.68
CA PRO A 352 -22.56 -7.98 -8.07
C PRO A 352 -21.69 -8.71 -7.03
N LEU A 353 -20.45 -8.25 -6.83
CA LEU A 353 -19.57 -8.83 -5.81
C LEU A 353 -20.19 -8.69 -4.43
N ALA A 354 -19.99 -9.71 -3.60
CA ALA A 354 -20.38 -9.64 -2.20
C ALA A 354 -19.67 -8.46 -1.50
N SER A 355 -20.41 -7.78 -0.62
CA SER A 355 -19.86 -6.79 0.29
C SER A 355 -18.75 -7.42 1.13
N LEU A 356 -17.70 -6.64 1.40
CA LEU A 356 -16.60 -7.12 2.24
C LEU A 356 -17.12 -7.56 3.61
N PRO A 357 -16.54 -8.62 4.21
CA PRO A 357 -16.93 -9.04 5.54
C PRO A 357 -16.73 -7.90 6.54
N THR A 358 -17.71 -7.66 7.41
CA THR A 358 -17.55 -6.77 8.54
C THR A 358 -16.93 -7.54 9.71
N PHE A 359 -15.89 -7.01 10.34
CA PHE A 359 -15.40 -7.57 11.60
C PHE A 359 -16.50 -7.46 12.66
N GLN A 360 -17.12 -8.59 13.03
CA GLN A 360 -17.92 -8.64 14.23
C GLN A 360 -16.97 -8.54 15.42
N LYS A 361 -16.87 -7.35 16.03
CA LYS A 361 -16.23 -7.21 17.34
C LYS A 361 -16.97 -8.15 18.28
N LEU A 362 -16.34 -9.26 18.64
CA LEU A 362 -16.80 -10.15 19.70
C LEU A 362 -16.98 -9.26 20.95
N SER A 363 -18.22 -8.96 21.31
CA SER A 363 -18.53 -8.30 22.56
C SER A 363 -17.92 -9.15 23.67
N LYS A 364 -16.96 -8.62 24.40
CA LYS A 364 -16.42 -9.27 25.60
C LYS A 364 -17.61 -9.64 26.48
N LYS A 365 -17.96 -10.94 26.52
CA LYS A 365 -18.87 -11.48 27.55
C LYS A 365 -18.19 -11.15 28.88
N LYS A 366 -18.76 -10.19 29.63
CA LYS A 366 -18.38 -9.99 31.02
C LYS A 366 -18.58 -11.34 31.71
N ARG A 367 -17.49 -11.92 32.18
CA ARG A 367 -17.52 -12.98 33.18
C ARG A 367 -17.74 -12.37 34.53
#